data_AF-A0A356TRQ9-F1
#
_entry.id   AF-A0A356TRQ9-F1
#
_cell.length_a   1.000
_cell.length_b   1.000
_cell.length_c   1.000
_cell.angle_alpha   90.00
_cell.angle_beta   90.00
_cell.angle_gamma   90.00
#
_symmetry.space_group_name_H-M   'P 1'
#
loop_
_entity.id
_entity.type
_entity.pdbx_description
1 polymer ?
#
loop_
_entity_poly.entity_id
_entity_poly.type
_entity_poly.pdbx_seq_one_letter_code
_entity_poly.pdbx_strand_id
1 'polypeptide(L)'
;ASRGEEPHLEAIRSGAETRWFEVHAHPLEHGTLHVASEVTERESTRAALMIRDRLSTLGLMTAGLVHELRNSLTYALGNAAMLSDALTEESHRQLADDTLEGIERLASLIDDANRFGRSNDRLRQTVPPSVEVKRTLRIARSDLR
;
A
#
# COMPACT_ATOMS: atom_id res chain seq x y z
N ALA A 1 -14.18 33.29 34.09
CA ALA A 1 -13.84 33.24 32.65
C ALA A 1 -14.67 32.12 32.03
N SER A 2 -15.67 32.45 31.22
CA SER A 2 -16.57 31.45 30.61
C SER A 2 -15.75 30.57 29.66
N ARG A 3 -15.69 29.28 29.94
CA ARG A 3 -15.09 28.29 29.07
C ARG A 3 -16.03 28.17 27.86
N GLY A 4 -15.59 28.64 26.69
CA GLY A 4 -16.32 28.36 25.45
C GLY A 4 -16.45 26.85 25.26
N GLU A 5 -17.57 26.39 24.73
CA GLU A 5 -17.75 24.97 24.38
C GLU A 5 -16.68 24.55 23.37
N GLU A 6 -16.22 23.30 23.46
CA GLU A 6 -15.29 22.77 22.46
C GLU A 6 -15.95 22.79 21.08
N PRO A 7 -15.23 23.22 20.04
CA PRO A 7 -15.77 23.20 18.69
C PRO A 7 -16.13 21.77 18.30
N HIS A 8 -17.35 21.59 17.80
CA HIS A 8 -17.83 20.30 17.33
C HIS A 8 -18.06 20.31 15.82
N LEU A 9 -17.85 19.15 15.20
CA LEU A 9 -18.07 18.94 13.77
C LEU A 9 -19.47 18.39 13.54
N GLU A 10 -20.21 19.04 12.65
CA GLU A 10 -21.51 18.58 12.16
C GLU A 10 -21.43 18.23 10.68
N ALA A 11 -21.86 17.03 10.33
CA ALA A 11 -22.01 16.61 8.93
C ALA A 11 -23.46 16.77 8.50
N ILE A 12 -23.70 17.58 7.47
CA ILE A 12 -25.00 17.75 6.85
C ILE A 12 -24.99 17.03 5.51
N ARG A 13 -25.88 16.04 5.36
CA ARG A 13 -26.06 15.31 4.11
C ARG A 13 -27.25 15.87 3.34
N SER A 14 -27.02 16.29 2.10
CA SER A 14 -28.06 16.74 1.17
C SER A 14 -27.97 15.92 -0.12
N GLY A 15 -28.86 14.93 -0.27
CA GLY A 15 -28.80 13.97 -1.38
C GLY A 15 -27.50 13.15 -1.34
N ALA A 16 -26.71 13.22 -2.42
CA ALA A 16 -25.41 12.56 -2.53
C ALA A 16 -24.23 13.37 -1.95
N GLU A 17 -24.43 14.64 -1.62
CA GLU A 17 -23.38 15.53 -1.14
C GLU A 17 -23.36 15.56 0.38
N THR A 18 -22.17 15.47 0.97
CA THR A 18 -21.96 15.66 2.42
C THR A 18 -21.12 16.90 2.64
N ARG A 19 -21.62 17.84 3.44
CA ARG A 19 -20.90 19.05 3.85
C ARG A 19 -20.59 18.98 5.32
N TRP A 20 -19.40 19.45 5.68
CA TRP A 20 -18.93 19.47 7.06
C TRP A 20 -18.93 20.90 7.56
N PHE A 21 -19.44 21.12 8.76
CA PHE A 21 -19.46 22.40 9.44
C PHE A 21 -18.75 22.26 10.78
N GLU A 22 -17.85 23.18 11.06
CA GLU A 22 -17.27 23.34 12.40
C GLU A 22 -18.04 24.46 13.10
N VAL A 23 -18.68 24.13 14.22
CA VAL A 23 -19.55 25.03 14.96
C VAL A 23 -18.87 25.46 16.25
N HIS A 24 -18.75 26.77 16.42
CA HIS A 24 -18.23 27.41 17.63
C HIS A 24 -19.37 28.13 18.34
N ALA A 25 -19.54 27.88 19.63
CA ALA A 25 -20.51 28.57 20.46
C ALA A 25 -19.79 29.52 21.43
N HIS A 26 -20.11 30.81 21.33
CA HIS A 26 -19.57 31.84 22.20
C HIS A 26 -20.68 32.42 23.09
N PRO A 27 -20.60 32.26 24.43
CA PRO A 27 -21.58 32.85 25.33
C PRO A 27 -21.47 34.38 25.33
N LEU A 28 -22.63 35.04 25.34
CA LEU A 28 -22.80 36.49 25.46
C LEU A 28 -23.62 36.80 26.72
N GLU A 29 -23.65 38.07 27.14
CA GLU A 29 -24.34 38.50 28.37
C GLU A 29 -25.83 38.12 28.41
N HIS A 30 -26.48 38.08 27.25
CA HIS A 30 -27.91 37.75 27.10
C HIS A 30 -28.20 36.75 25.97
N GLY A 31 -27.28 35.80 25.70
CA GLY A 31 -27.49 34.79 24.66
C GLY A 31 -26.23 34.02 24.29
N THR A 32 -26.28 33.33 23.14
CA THR A 32 -25.14 32.59 22.58
C THR A 32 -24.98 32.94 21.11
N LEU A 33 -23.75 33.24 20.69
CA LEU A 33 -23.39 33.38 19.28
C LEU A 33 -22.87 32.04 18.77
N HIS A 34 -23.56 31.48 17.79
CA HIS A 34 -23.10 30.30 17.06
C HIS A 34 -22.46 30.73 15.73
N VAL A 35 -21.20 30.37 15.52
CA VAL A 35 -20.48 30.56 14.27
C VAL A 35 -20.23 29.20 13.64
N ALA A 36 -20.84 28.95 12.48
CA ALA A 36 -20.62 27.74 11.72
C ALA A 36 -19.73 28.06 10.50
N SER A 37 -18.59 27.37 10.39
CA SER A 37 -17.71 27.46 9.23
C SER A 37 -17.77 26.18 8.43
N GLU A 38 -18.01 26.27 7.12
CA GLU A 38 -17.94 25.08 6.26
C GLU A 38 -16.47 24.63 6.12
N VAL A 39 -16.22 23.36 6.41
CA VAL A 39 -14.88 22.72 6.45
C VAL A 39 -14.84 21.45 5.60
N THR A 40 -15.76 21.32 4.63
CA THR A 40 -15.90 20.15 3.76
C THR A 40 -14.59 19.74 3.06
N GLU A 41 -13.85 20.70 2.49
CA GLU A 41 -12.58 20.45 1.81
C GLU A 41 -11.46 20.02 2.78
N ARG A 42 -11.44 20.61 3.98
CA ARG A 42 -10.49 20.26 5.04
C ARG A 42 -10.71 18.82 5.49
N GLU A 43 -11.96 18.44 5.75
CA GLU A 43 -12.30 17.08 6.19
C GLU A 43 -12.11 16.04 5.07
N SER A 44 -12.44 16.35 3.82
CA SER A 44 -12.19 15.44 2.69
C SER A 44 -10.69 15.20 2.47
N THR A 45 -9.88 16.26 2.58
CA THR A 45 -8.41 16.16 2.50
C THR A 45 -7.86 15.34 3.66
N ARG A 46 -8.33 15.60 4.90
CA ARG A 46 -7.92 14.83 6.08
C ARG A 46 -8.25 13.35 5.94
N ALA A 47 -9.45 13.01 5.45
CA ALA A 47 -9.86 11.64 5.19
C ALA A 47 -8.98 10.99 4.11
N ALA A 48 -8.70 11.69 3.01
CA ALA A 48 -7.82 11.20 1.96
C ALA A 48 -6.39 10.96 2.47
N LEU A 49 -5.86 11.83 3.33
CA LEU A 49 -4.56 11.65 3.97
C LEU A 49 -4.53 10.43 4.89
N MET A 50 -5.56 10.22 5.71
CA MET A 50 -5.67 9.03 6.57
C MET A 50 -5.69 7.73 5.75
N ILE A 51 -6.43 7.71 4.64
CA ILE A 51 -6.47 6.54 3.75
C ILE A 51 -5.10 6.28 3.13
N ARG A 52 -4.39 7.33 2.68
CA ARG A 52 -3.03 7.20 2.13
C ARG A 52 -2.04 6.66 3.15
N ASP A 53 -2.08 7.18 4.38
CA ASP A 53 -1.21 6.74 5.47
C ASP A 53 -1.45 5.27 5.84
N ARG A 54 -2.73 4.87 5.91
CA ARG A 54 -3.14 3.47 6.08
C ARG A 54 -2.61 2.57 4.97
N LEU A 55 -2.77 2.99 3.72
CA LEU A 55 -2.30 2.23 2.55
C LEU A 55 -0.77 2.13 2.51
N SER A 56 -0.06 3.19 2.88
CA SER A 56 1.41 3.17 2.98
C SER A 56 1.89 2.19 4.05
N THR A 57 1.27 2.23 5.23
CA THR A 57 1.55 1.28 6.32
C THR A 57 1.29 -0.17 5.88
N LEU A 58 0.15 -0.41 5.23
CA LEU A 58 -0.19 -1.73 4.69
C LEU A 58 0.80 -2.19 3.61
N GLY A 59 1.24 -1.28 2.73
CA GLY A 59 2.26 -1.56 1.71
C GLY A 59 3.60 -1.97 2.32
N LEU A 60 4.05 -1.27 3.36
CA LEU A 60 5.27 -1.61 4.10
C LEU A 60 5.17 -2.98 4.78
N MET A 61 4.05 -3.26 5.45
CA MET A 61 3.81 -4.58 6.07
C MET A 61 3.73 -5.69 5.03
N THR A 62 3.08 -5.45 3.90
CA THR A 62 2.98 -6.39 2.78
C THR A 62 4.37 -6.69 2.20
N ALA A 63 5.26 -5.70 2.10
CA ALA A 63 6.63 -5.92 1.65
C ALA A 63 7.41 -6.85 2.59
N GLY A 64 7.22 -6.73 3.91
CA GLY A 64 7.77 -7.65 4.90
C GLY A 64 7.22 -9.08 4.74
N LEU A 65 5.90 -9.22 4.61
CA LEU A 65 5.25 -10.51 4.36
C LEU A 65 5.74 -11.19 3.08
N VAL A 66 5.86 -10.44 1.98
CA VAL A 66 6.40 -10.98 0.72
C VAL A 66 7.84 -11.47 0.90
N HIS A 67 8.65 -10.75 1.67
CA HIS A 67 10.02 -11.18 1.95
C HIS A 67 10.06 -12.51 2.72
N GLU A 68 9.24 -12.66 3.76
CA GLU A 68 9.14 -13.90 4.54
C GLU A 68 8.58 -15.08 3.74
N LEU A 69 7.58 -14.83 2.90
CA LEU A 69 7.03 -15.85 1.99
C LEU A 69 8.08 -16.33 1.00
N ARG A 70 8.86 -15.41 0.43
CA ARG A 70 9.96 -15.75 -0.49
C ARG A 70 11.03 -16.59 0.21
N ASN A 71 11.37 -16.27 1.45
CA ASN A 71 12.33 -17.04 2.24
C ASN A 71 11.83 -18.47 2.49
N SER A 72 10.56 -18.60 2.90
CA SER A 72 9.93 -19.90 3.15
C SER A 72 9.84 -20.76 1.88
N LEU A 73 9.49 -20.15 0.74
CA LEU A 73 9.42 -20.84 -0.55
C LEU A 73 10.80 -21.26 -1.05
N THR A 74 11.84 -20.47 -0.80
CA THR A 74 13.21 -20.83 -1.17
C THR A 74 13.66 -22.09 -0.42
N TYR A 75 13.34 -22.19 0.88
CA TYR A 75 13.59 -23.40 1.66
C TYR A 75 12.79 -24.60 1.16
N ALA A 76 11.50 -24.41 0.89
CA ALA A 76 10.62 -25.46 0.38
C ALA A 76 11.09 -25.99 -0.99
N LEU A 77 11.48 -25.09 -1.90
CA LEU A 77 12.00 -25.42 -3.23
C LEU A 77 13.30 -26.23 -3.12
N GLY A 78 14.24 -25.79 -2.28
CA GLY A 78 15.49 -26.50 -2.07
C GLY A 78 15.28 -27.93 -1.55
N ASN A 79 14.38 -28.10 -0.57
CA ASN A 79 14.07 -29.42 -0.03
C ASN A 79 13.34 -30.31 -1.04
N ALA A 80 12.39 -29.77 -1.80
CA ALA A 80 11.65 -30.53 -2.81
C ALA A 80 12.59 -30.99 -3.94
N ALA A 81 13.52 -30.14 -4.38
CA ALA A 81 14.55 -30.50 -5.36
C ALA A 81 15.46 -31.62 -4.83
N MET A 82 15.96 -31.50 -3.59
CA MET A 82 16.78 -32.54 -2.96
C MET A 82 16.03 -33.86 -2.78
N LEU A 83 14.73 -33.82 -2.48
CA LEU A 83 13.89 -35.00 -2.38
C LEU A 83 13.70 -35.67 -3.75
N SER A 84 13.41 -34.89 -4.80
CA SER A 84 13.27 -35.44 -6.16
C SER A 84 14.55 -36.17 -6.60
N ASP A 85 15.73 -35.59 -6.33
CA ASP A 85 17.03 -36.21 -6.62
C ASP A 85 17.32 -37.47 -5.78
N ALA A 86 16.85 -37.53 -4.53
CA ALA A 86 17.12 -38.64 -3.62
C ALA A 86 16.15 -39.82 -3.77
N LEU A 87 14.97 -39.61 -4.34
CA LEU A 87 13.91 -40.61 -4.43
C LEU A 87 14.11 -41.56 -5.63
N THR A 88 14.20 -42.84 -5.33
CA THR A 88 14.39 -43.90 -6.34
C THR A 88 13.08 -44.50 -6.84
N GLU A 89 12.02 -44.45 -6.03
CA GLU A 89 10.69 -44.91 -6.45
C GLU A 89 10.01 -43.86 -7.31
N GLU A 90 9.53 -44.26 -8.49
CA GLU A 90 8.93 -43.37 -9.47
C GLU A 90 7.71 -42.61 -8.94
N SER A 91 6.87 -43.28 -8.13
CA SER A 91 5.68 -42.67 -7.52
C SER A 91 6.04 -41.52 -6.58
N HIS A 92 7.12 -41.68 -5.81
CA HIS A 92 7.62 -40.67 -4.88
C HIS A 92 8.33 -39.52 -5.61
N ARG A 93 9.08 -39.82 -6.69
CA ARG A 93 9.68 -38.78 -7.53
C ARG A 93 8.61 -37.90 -8.18
N GLN A 94 7.57 -38.52 -8.74
CA GLN A 94 6.44 -37.78 -9.31
C GLN A 94 5.77 -36.86 -8.28
N LEU A 95 5.56 -37.34 -7.04
CA LEU A 95 5.01 -36.50 -5.96
C LEU A 95 5.95 -35.33 -5.60
N ALA A 96 7.27 -35.54 -5.62
CA ALA A 96 8.24 -34.49 -5.37
C ALA A 96 8.26 -33.45 -6.50
N ASP A 97 8.18 -33.89 -7.76
CA ASP A 97 8.11 -33.03 -8.94
C ASP A 97 6.83 -32.20 -8.97
N ASP A 98 5.67 -32.81 -8.69
CA ASP A 98 4.38 -32.11 -8.58
C ASP A 98 4.41 -31.05 -7.46
N THR A 99 5.08 -31.38 -6.34
CA THR A 99 5.28 -30.45 -5.22
C THR A 99 6.17 -29.28 -5.63
N LEU A 100 7.27 -29.55 -6.34
CA LEU A 100 8.19 -28.54 -6.85
C LEU A 100 7.45 -27.57 -7.78
N GLU A 101 6.67 -28.10 -8.73
CA GLU A 101 5.87 -27.29 -9.66
C GLU A 101 4.86 -26.39 -8.90
N GLY A 102 4.21 -26.94 -7.87
CA GLY A 102 3.30 -26.18 -7.01
C GLY A 102 3.99 -25.02 -6.29
N ILE A 103 5.20 -25.25 -5.76
CA ILE A 103 6.01 -24.22 -5.09
C ILE A 103 6.45 -23.13 -6.07
N GLU A 104 6.87 -23.50 -7.28
CA GLU A 104 7.24 -22.54 -8.33
C GLU A 104 6.07 -21.65 -8.75
N ARG A 105 4.88 -22.22 -8.90
CA ARG A 105 3.64 -21.46 -9.17
C ARG A 105 3.30 -20.49 -8.03
N LEU A 106 3.49 -20.88 -6.77
CA LEU A 106 3.28 -19.97 -5.64
C LEU A 106 4.29 -18.82 -5.66
N ALA A 107 5.55 -19.09 -5.98
CA ALA A 107 6.58 -18.08 -6.09
C ALA A 107 6.25 -17.03 -7.17
N SER A 108 5.75 -17.47 -8.33
CA SER A 108 5.35 -16.54 -9.40
C SER A 108 4.15 -15.66 -9.01
N LEU A 109 3.13 -16.24 -8.36
CA LEU A 109 1.97 -15.50 -7.85
C LEU A 109 2.36 -14.41 -6.83
N ILE A 110 3.29 -14.71 -5.94
CA ILE A 110 3.79 -13.73 -4.96
C ILE A 110 4.57 -12.61 -5.65
N ASP A 111 5.37 -12.93 -6.67
CA ASP A 111 6.09 -11.92 -7.44
C ASP A 111 5.14 -11.01 -8.23
N ASP A 112 4.09 -11.56 -8.81
CA ASP A 112 3.04 -10.79 -9.50
C ASP A 112 2.27 -9.89 -8.52
N ALA A 113 1.87 -10.42 -7.37
CA ALA A 113 1.21 -9.64 -6.31
C ALA A 113 2.10 -8.49 -5.81
N ASN A 114 3.40 -8.74 -5.64
CA ASN A 114 4.37 -7.73 -5.21
C ASN A 114 4.58 -6.63 -6.27
N ARG A 115 4.64 -6.99 -7.56
CA ARG A 115 4.72 -6.03 -8.66
C ARG A 115 3.48 -5.15 -8.73
N PHE A 116 2.30 -5.72 -8.53
CA PHE A 116 1.04 -4.98 -8.48
C PHE A 116 1.01 -3.99 -7.30
N GLY A 117 1.39 -4.45 -6.10
CA GLY A 117 1.48 -3.60 -4.90
C GLY A 117 2.45 -2.44 -5.06
N ARG A 118 3.63 -2.67 -5.64
CA ARG A 118 4.63 -1.63 -5.90
C ARG A 118 4.25 -0.65 -7.02
N SER A 119 3.40 -1.06 -7.95
CA SER A 119 2.90 -0.17 -9.01
C SER A 119 2.00 0.93 -8.43
N ASN A 120 1.32 0.64 -7.32
CA ASN A 120 0.50 1.60 -6.57
C ASN A 120 1.35 2.49 -5.63
N ASP A 121 2.48 1.96 -5.14
CA ASP A 121 3.46 2.67 -4.29
C ASP A 121 4.59 3.35 -5.10
N ARG A 122 4.44 3.51 -6.42
CA ARG A 122 5.25 4.46 -7.19
C ARG A 122 4.83 5.89 -6.80
N LEU A 123 5.14 6.25 -5.56
CA LEU A 123 5.54 7.60 -5.21
C LEU A 123 6.47 8.05 -6.33
N ARG A 124 6.03 9.09 -7.06
CA ARG A 124 6.86 9.78 -8.03
C ARG A 124 8.13 10.21 -7.32
N GLN A 125 9.18 9.39 -7.36
CA GLN A 125 10.48 9.83 -6.91
C GLN A 125 10.95 10.88 -7.92
N THR A 126 11.17 12.10 -7.44
CA THR A 126 11.79 13.15 -8.21
C THR A 126 13.24 12.75 -8.43
N VAL A 127 13.51 12.04 -9.53
CA VAL A 127 14.86 11.73 -9.95
C VAL A 127 15.38 12.95 -10.72
N PRO A 128 16.54 13.53 -10.36
CA PRO A 128 17.16 14.59 -11.14
C PRO A 128 17.30 14.14 -12.60
N PRO A 129 16.88 14.94 -13.60
CA PRO A 129 16.91 14.55 -15.01
C PRO A 129 18.28 14.04 -15.49
N SER A 130 19.35 14.54 -14.85
CA SER A 130 20.74 14.14 -15.12
C SER A 130 21.04 12.66 -14.83
N VAL A 131 20.28 12.01 -13.93
CA VAL A 131 20.44 10.59 -13.61
C VAL A 131 19.76 9.71 -14.66
N GLU A 132 18.61 10.10 -15.18
CA GLU A 132 17.92 9.30 -16.20
C GLU A 132 18.52 9.43 -17.59
N VAL A 133 18.99 10.63 -17.96
CA VAL A 133 19.71 10.80 -19.24
C VAL A 133 20.92 9.85 -19.31
N LYS A 134 21.63 9.62 -18.19
CA LYS A 134 22.76 8.67 -18.12
C LYS A 134 22.33 7.19 -18.16
N ARG A 135 21.12 6.83 -17.72
CA ARG A 135 20.61 5.45 -17.84
C ARG A 135 20.15 5.16 -19.26
N THR A 136 19.42 6.08 -19.88
CA THR A 136 18.96 5.94 -21.27
C THR A 136 20.14 5.91 -22.25
N LEU A 137 21.17 6.75 -22.04
CA LEU A 137 22.40 6.71 -22.85
C LEU A 137 23.22 5.43 -22.69
N ARG A 138 23.03 4.66 -21.61
CA ARG A 138 23.72 3.39 -21.38
C ARG A 138 23.07 2.25 -22.15
N ILE A 139 21.74 2.25 -22.20
CA ILE A 139 20.94 1.28 -22.97
C ILE A 139 21.10 1.55 -24.47
N ALA A 140 21.00 2.82 -24.89
CA ALA A 140 21.22 3.19 -26.30
C ALA A 140 22.66 2.90 -26.80
N ARG A 141 23.65 2.77 -25.90
CA ARG A 141 25.02 2.37 -26.26
C ARG A 141 25.26 0.86 -26.25
N SER A 142 24.44 0.06 -25.55
CA SER A 142 24.57 -1.40 -25.60
C SER A 142 24.04 -1.97 -26.90
N ASP A 143 23.10 -1.28 -27.54
CA ASP A 143 22.44 -1.72 -28.78
C ASP A 143 23.20 -1.29 -30.05
N LEU A 144 24.36 -0.65 -29.89
CA LEU A 144 25.28 -0.24 -30.96
C LEU A 144 26.54 -1.12 -31.03
N ARG A 145 26.43 -2.40 -30.65
CA ARG A 145 27.48 -3.42 -30.84
C ARG A 145 26.97 -4.58 -31.66
#